data_AF-A0A6J5ESV0-F1
#
_entry.id   AF-A0A6J5ESV0-F1
#
_cell.length_a   1.000
_cell.length_b   1.000
_cell.length_c   1.000
_cell.angle_alpha   90.00
_cell.angle_beta   90.00
_cell.angle_gamma   90.00
#
_symmetry.space_group_name_H-M   'P 1'
#
loop_
_entity.id
_entity.type
_entity.pdbx_description
1 polymer ?
#
loop_
_entity_poly.entity_id
_entity_poly.type
_entity_poly.pdbx_seq_one_letter_code
_entity_poly.pdbx_strand_id
1 'polypeptide(L)'
;MQTKPSLDELFERRLTFPDFEPQERLARLVGLDDHKERLSKILGLLMTPAGLKAWAQKHYPSAEGLLNHVLRRPPLVVWAGDVGSGKTELAETIGDAVARQEKIEITLYPLSLSSRG
;
A
#
# COMPACT_ATOMS: atom_id res chain seq x y z
N MET A 1 32.06 -15.94 7.79
CA MET A 1 30.62 -16.25 7.91
C MET A 1 29.87 -14.94 7.85
N GLN A 2 29.03 -14.71 6.83
CA GLN A 2 28.10 -13.58 6.87
C GLN A 2 26.89 -14.02 7.71
N THR A 3 26.75 -13.46 8.90
CA THR A 3 25.55 -13.58 9.72
C THR A 3 24.42 -12.82 9.02
N LYS A 4 23.27 -13.49 8.83
CA LYS A 4 22.08 -12.83 8.27
C LYS A 4 21.66 -11.71 9.23
N PRO A 5 21.42 -10.49 8.74
CA PRO A 5 20.95 -9.40 9.58
C PRO A 5 19.58 -9.73 10.18
N SER A 6 19.33 -9.25 11.40
CA SER A 6 18.05 -9.44 12.07
C SER A 6 16.96 -8.54 11.49
N LEU A 7 15.67 -8.84 11.75
CA LEU A 7 14.58 -8.01 11.27
C LEU A 7 14.64 -6.58 11.82
N ASP A 8 15.05 -6.43 13.08
CA ASP A 8 15.13 -5.12 13.74
C ASP A 8 16.37 -4.33 13.28
N GLU A 9 17.33 -4.96 12.60
CA GLU A 9 18.44 -4.27 11.91
C GLU A 9 18.04 -3.75 10.52
N LEU A 10 17.11 -4.43 9.85
CA LEU A 10 16.69 -4.11 8.49
C LEU A 10 15.49 -3.15 8.42
N PHE A 11 14.61 -3.22 9.42
CA PHE A 11 13.35 -2.50 9.43
C PHE A 11 13.22 -1.63 10.67
N GLU A 12 12.56 -0.49 10.51
CA GLU A 12 12.15 0.34 11.63
C GLU A 12 10.95 -0.30 12.35
N ARG A 13 10.33 0.43 13.29
CA ARG A 13 9.18 -0.06 14.04
C ARG A 13 8.06 -0.49 13.08
N ARG A 14 7.75 -1.78 13.11
CA ARG A 14 6.62 -2.38 12.38
C ARG A 14 5.30 -1.79 12.87
N LEU A 15 4.41 -1.53 11.93
CA LEU A 15 3.06 -1.03 12.20
C LEU A 15 2.05 -2.07 11.75
N THR A 16 0.98 -2.23 12.50
CA THR A 16 -0.12 -3.14 12.17
C THR A 16 -1.39 -2.32 11.99
N PHE A 17 -2.17 -2.66 10.97
CA PHE A 17 -3.42 -2.00 10.62
C PHE A 17 -4.58 -3.00 10.65
N PRO A 18 -5.81 -2.56 10.98
CA PRO A 18 -6.20 -1.17 11.24
C PRO A 18 -5.75 -0.63 12.60
N ASP A 19 -5.42 0.66 12.65
CA ASP A 19 -5.01 1.37 13.87
C ASP A 19 -5.58 2.82 13.87
N PHE A 20 -5.91 3.35 15.05
CA PHE A 20 -6.51 4.69 15.17
C PHE A 20 -5.52 5.81 14.84
N GLU A 21 -4.24 5.67 15.18
CA GLU A 21 -3.24 6.72 14.95
C GLU A 21 -2.99 6.96 13.45
N PRO A 22 -2.72 5.93 12.60
CA PRO A 22 -2.59 6.10 11.16
C PRO A 22 -3.87 6.64 10.50
N GLN A 23 -5.04 6.26 11.01
CA GLN A 23 -6.33 6.76 10.50
C GLN A 23 -6.43 8.29 10.66
N GLU A 24 -6.14 8.80 11.86
CA GLU A 24 -6.15 10.24 12.12
C GLU A 24 -5.09 10.98 11.31
N ARG A 25 -3.87 10.43 11.23
CA ARG A 25 -2.77 11.00 10.46
C ARG A 25 -3.12 11.11 8.97
N LEU A 26 -3.68 10.06 8.38
CA LEU A 26 -4.15 10.04 6.99
C LEU A 26 -5.23 11.09 6.73
N ALA A 27 -6.15 11.28 7.69
CA ALA A 27 -7.22 12.27 7.59
C ALA A 27 -6.69 13.72 7.60
N ARG A 28 -5.55 13.97 8.25
CA ARG A 28 -4.90 15.30 8.29
C ARG A 28 -4.17 15.67 7.00
N LEU A 29 -3.92 14.72 6.10
CA LEU A 29 -3.30 15.00 4.80
C LEU A 29 -4.29 15.72 3.87
N VAL A 30 -4.06 17.00 3.59
CA VAL A 30 -4.91 17.81 2.72
C VAL A 30 -4.34 17.89 1.31
N GLY A 31 -5.21 17.88 0.29
CA GLY A 31 -4.81 18.03 -1.12
C GLY A 31 -4.26 16.76 -1.76
N LEU A 32 -4.37 15.62 -1.07
CA LEU A 32 -3.90 14.31 -1.54
C LEU A 32 -5.04 13.33 -1.78
N ASP A 33 -6.30 13.77 -1.88
CA ASP A 33 -7.46 12.88 -1.91
C ASP A 33 -7.47 11.97 -3.16
N ASP A 34 -7.18 12.51 -4.34
CA ASP A 34 -7.01 11.72 -5.57
C ASP A 34 -5.88 10.69 -5.44
N HIS A 35 -4.82 11.05 -4.71
CA HIS A 35 -3.68 10.17 -4.46
C HIS A 35 -4.08 9.04 -3.51
N LYS A 36 -4.79 9.35 -2.42
CA LYS A 36 -5.34 8.37 -1.47
C LYS A 36 -6.25 7.38 -2.19
N GLU A 37 -7.22 7.87 -2.96
CA GLU A 37 -8.18 7.03 -3.66
C GLU A 37 -7.49 6.10 -4.67
N ARG A 38 -6.59 6.65 -5.50
CA ARG A 38 -5.84 5.87 -6.48
C ARG A 38 -4.96 4.81 -5.81
N LEU A 39 -4.28 5.17 -4.73
CA LEU A 39 -3.39 4.25 -4.02
C LEU A 39 -4.15 3.14 -3.32
N SER A 40 -5.25 3.45 -2.62
CA SER A 40 -6.08 2.44 -1.97
C SER A 40 -6.59 1.41 -2.97
N LYS A 41 -6.99 1.83 -4.17
CA LYS A 41 -7.37 0.92 -5.26
C LYS A 41 -6.19 0.07 -5.72
N ILE A 42 -5.05 0.67 -6.04
CA ILE A 42 -3.87 -0.08 -6.51
C ILE A 42 -3.45 -1.11 -5.44
N LEU A 43 -3.31 -0.70 -4.19
CA LEU A 43 -2.93 -1.58 -3.09
C LEU A 43 -3.96 -2.68 -2.86
N GLY A 44 -5.26 -2.38 -2.90
CA GLY A 44 -6.31 -3.41 -2.83
C GLY A 44 -6.18 -4.45 -3.94
N LEU A 45 -5.89 -4.02 -5.18
CA LEU A 45 -5.64 -4.93 -6.31
C LEU A 45 -4.39 -5.80 -6.11
N LEU A 46 -3.33 -5.23 -5.54
CA LEU A 46 -2.08 -5.95 -5.25
C LEU A 46 -2.25 -6.95 -4.10
N MET A 47 -3.08 -6.63 -3.11
CA MET A 47 -3.34 -7.50 -1.96
C MET A 47 -4.30 -8.65 -2.29
N THR A 48 -5.37 -8.39 -3.05
CA THR A 48 -6.38 -9.42 -3.37
C THR A 48 -6.85 -9.35 -4.84
N PRO A 49 -6.30 -10.20 -5.73
CA PRO A 49 -6.75 -10.32 -7.11
C PRO A 49 -8.23 -10.72 -7.27
N ALA A 50 -8.81 -11.33 -6.25
CA ALA A 50 -10.20 -11.83 -6.28
C ALA A 50 -11.22 -10.68 -6.41
N GLY A 51 -10.98 -9.54 -5.77
CA GLY A 51 -11.88 -8.37 -5.85
C GLY A 51 -12.00 -7.85 -7.28
N LEU A 52 -10.88 -7.73 -7.99
CA LEU A 52 -10.87 -7.33 -9.40
C LEU A 52 -11.60 -8.33 -10.30
N LYS A 53 -11.38 -9.63 -10.08
CA LYS A 53 -12.03 -10.69 -10.84
C LYS A 53 -13.55 -10.68 -10.64
N ALA A 54 -14.02 -10.53 -9.40
CA ALA A 54 -15.45 -10.44 -9.10
C ALA A 54 -16.08 -9.18 -9.72
N TRP A 55 -15.41 -8.04 -9.64
CA TRP A 55 -15.86 -6.80 -10.29
C TRP A 55 -15.95 -6.96 -11.81
N ALA A 56 -14.95 -7.58 -12.43
CA ALA A 56 -14.94 -7.82 -13.87
C ALA A 56 -16.01 -8.81 -14.30
N GLN A 57 -16.25 -9.90 -13.57
CA GLN A 57 -17.33 -10.83 -13.87
C GLN A 57 -18.70 -10.15 -13.85
N LYS A 58 -18.91 -9.21 -12.94
CA LYS A 58 -20.16 -8.45 -12.81
C LYS A 58 -20.37 -7.42 -13.92
N HIS A 59 -19.31 -6.71 -14.33
CA HIS A 59 -19.45 -5.56 -15.24
C HIS A 59 -18.94 -5.82 -16.66
N TYR A 60 -17.92 -6.65 -16.83
CA TYR A 60 -17.20 -6.89 -18.08
C TYR A 60 -16.72 -8.36 -18.19
N PRO A 61 -17.63 -9.34 -18.27
CA PRO A 61 -17.28 -10.77 -18.20
C PRO A 61 -16.32 -11.24 -19.32
N SER A 62 -16.30 -10.54 -20.45
CA SER A 62 -15.45 -10.87 -21.61
C SER A 62 -14.05 -10.21 -21.57
N ALA A 63 -13.73 -9.42 -20.55
CA ALA A 63 -12.52 -8.58 -20.52
C ALA A 63 -11.28 -9.25 -19.90
N GLU A 64 -11.14 -10.58 -20.01
CA GLU A 64 -10.07 -11.34 -19.34
C GLU A 64 -8.65 -10.85 -19.69
N GLY A 65 -8.41 -10.43 -20.95
CA GLY A 65 -7.13 -9.87 -21.39
C GLY A 65 -6.73 -8.59 -20.63
N LEU A 66 -7.71 -7.72 -20.31
CA LEU A 66 -7.48 -6.51 -19.54
C LEU A 66 -7.07 -6.84 -18.10
N LEU A 67 -7.74 -7.82 -17.46
CA LEU A 67 -7.41 -8.24 -16.11
C LEU A 67 -5.99 -8.79 -16.04
N ASN A 68 -5.59 -9.61 -17.01
CA ASN A 68 -4.25 -10.18 -17.07
C ASN A 68 -3.17 -9.09 -17.15
N HIS A 69 -3.42 -7.97 -17.83
CA HIS A 69 -2.47 -6.86 -17.86
C HIS A 69 -2.34 -6.11 -16.54
N VAL A 70 -3.39 -6.05 -15.73
CA VAL A 70 -3.35 -5.41 -14.41
C VAL A 70 -2.69 -6.33 -13.39
N LEU A 71 -3.10 -7.60 -13.36
CA LEU A 71 -2.67 -8.59 -12.36
C LEU A 71 -1.20 -9.03 -12.51
N ARG A 72 -0.58 -8.84 -13.69
CA ARG A 72 0.83 -9.19 -13.94
C ARG A 72 1.81 -8.05 -13.65
N ARG A 73 1.34 -6.88 -13.20
CA ARG A 73 2.22 -5.76 -12.87
C ARG A 73 3.01 -6.08 -11.60
N PRO A 74 4.32 -5.79 -11.55
CA PRO A 74 5.07 -5.86 -10.32
C PRO A 74 4.38 -5.04 -9.22
N PRO A 75 4.27 -5.54 -7.98
CA PRO A 75 3.59 -4.86 -6.87
C PRO A 75 4.48 -3.73 -6.31
N LEU A 76 4.78 -2.73 -7.14
CA LEU A 76 5.63 -1.60 -6.81
C LEU A 76 4.89 -0.29 -7.10
N VAL A 77 4.89 0.59 -6.11
CA VAL A 77 4.41 1.96 -6.23
C VAL A 77 5.55 2.88 -5.84
N VAL A 78 5.82 3.89 -6.68
CA VAL A 78 6.86 4.89 -6.44
C VAL A 78 6.18 6.24 -6.19
N TRP A 79 6.44 6.84 -5.04
CA TRP A 79 6.02 8.21 -4.75
C TRP A 79 7.13 9.19 -5.15
N ALA A 80 6.83 10.09 -6.09
CA ALA A 80 7.73 11.14 -6.54
C ALA A 80 7.09 12.51 -6.31
N GLY A 81 7.91 13.49 -5.94
CA GLY A 81 7.46 14.86 -5.68
C GLY A 81 8.39 15.58 -4.71
N ASP A 82 8.12 16.85 -4.47
CA ASP A 82 9.01 17.74 -3.72
C ASP A 82 9.18 17.36 -2.25
N VAL A 83 10.29 17.78 -1.65
CA VAL A 83 10.51 17.59 -0.20
C VAL A 83 9.37 18.26 0.57
N GLY A 84 8.85 17.57 1.59
CA GLY A 84 7.75 18.09 2.41
C GLY A 84 6.34 17.89 1.83
N SER A 85 6.19 17.27 0.65
CA SER A 85 4.86 17.04 0.05
C SER A 85 4.01 15.92 0.70
N GLY A 86 4.44 15.37 1.85
CA GLY A 86 3.67 14.34 2.56
C GLY A 86 3.80 12.91 2.03
N LYS A 87 4.76 12.61 1.13
CA LYS A 87 4.95 11.26 0.56
C LYS A 87 5.15 10.18 1.63
N THR A 88 6.05 10.41 2.59
CA THR A 88 6.34 9.47 3.67
C THR A 88 5.13 9.30 4.59
N GLU A 89 4.45 10.39 4.91
CA GLU A 89 3.26 10.36 5.74
C GLU A 89 2.14 9.54 5.08
N LEU A 90 1.93 9.71 3.78
CA LEU A 90 1.00 8.91 3.00
C LEU A 90 1.42 7.43 2.96
N ALA A 91 2.71 7.16 2.77
CA ALA A 91 3.27 5.82 2.74
C ALA A 91 3.00 5.00 4.00
N GLU A 92 3.17 5.65 5.15
CA GLU A 92 3.05 5.02 6.46
C GLU A 92 1.60 4.82 6.90
N THR A 93 0.66 5.58 6.32
CA THR A 93 -0.72 5.61 6.80
C THR A 93 -1.73 5.01 5.83
N ILE A 94 -1.43 4.93 4.53
CA ILE A 94 -2.36 4.42 3.51
C ILE A 94 -2.75 2.95 3.74
N GLY A 95 -1.90 2.18 4.41
CA GLY A 95 -2.19 0.79 4.77
C GLY A 95 -3.42 0.65 5.66
N ASP A 96 -3.70 1.61 6.53
CA ASP A 96 -4.91 1.60 7.37
C ASP A 96 -6.20 1.72 6.55
N ALA A 97 -6.22 2.62 5.56
CA ALA A 97 -7.37 2.75 4.67
C ALA A 97 -7.63 1.46 3.88
N VAL A 98 -6.57 0.80 3.39
CA VAL A 98 -6.68 -0.46 2.64
C VAL A 98 -7.15 -1.60 3.55
N ALA A 99 -6.58 -1.71 4.75
CA ALA A 99 -6.96 -2.72 5.74
C ALA A 99 -8.46 -2.64 6.07
N ARG A 100 -8.98 -1.43 6.28
CA ARG A 100 -10.40 -1.19 6.55
C ARG A 100 -11.29 -1.49 5.34
N GLN A 101 -10.88 -1.11 4.14
CA GLN A 101 -11.64 -1.34 2.92
C GLN A 101 -11.77 -2.84 2.61
N GLU A 102 -10.65 -3.58 2.64
CA GLU A 102 -10.59 -5.00 2.28
C GLU A 102 -10.92 -5.93 3.46
N LYS A 103 -11.05 -5.38 4.68
CA LYS A 103 -11.32 -6.12 5.93
C LYS A 103 -10.25 -7.17 6.23
N ILE A 104 -9.00 -6.78 6.07
CA ILE A 104 -7.81 -7.62 6.32
C ILE A 104 -6.87 -6.91 7.28
N GLU A 105 -6.03 -7.67 7.98
CA GLU A 105 -4.91 -7.11 8.73
C GLU A 105 -3.73 -6.86 7.77
N ILE A 106 -3.06 -5.72 7.94
CA ILE A 106 -1.88 -5.35 7.15
C ILE A 106 -0.75 -5.01 8.10
N THR A 107 0.45 -5.54 7.81
CA THR A 107 1.68 -5.19 8.54
C THR A 107 2.61 -4.42 7.63
N LEU A 108 2.93 -3.18 8.01
CA LEU A 108 3.93 -2.36 7.35
C LEU A 108 5.31 -2.64 7.94
N TYR A 109 6.27 -2.84 7.05
CA TYR A 109 7.69 -3.00 7.34
C TYR A 109 8.44 -1.80 6.75
N PRO A 110 8.59 -0.68 7.49
CA PRO A 110 9.36 0.46 7.00
C PRO A 110 10.83 0.06 6.96
N LEU A 111 11.49 0.16 5.80
CA LEU A 111 12.92 -0.12 5.72
C LEU A 111 13.69 0.91 6.55
N SER A 112 14.76 0.51 7.24
CA SER A 112 15.60 1.46 7.98
C SER A 112 16.37 2.40 7.04
N LEU A 113 16.58 3.65 7.45
CA LEU A 113 17.50 4.57 6.77
C LEU A 113 18.91 3.98 6.63
N SER A 114 19.38 3.23 7.64
CA SER A 114 20.69 2.56 7.62
C SER A 114 20.74 1.36 6.68
N SER A 115 19.59 0.88 6.21
CA SER A 115 19.48 -0.22 5.23
C SER A 115 19.23 0.28 3.82
N ARG A 116 19.01 1.60 3.64
CA ARG A 116 18.82 2.24 2.33
C ARG A 116 20.14 2.56 1.62
N GLY A 117 21.30 2.33 2.25
CA GLY A 117 22.64 2.57 1.69
C GLY A 117 23.70 1.66 2.30
#